data_AF-A0A1C5UJW6-F1
#
_entry.id   AF-A0A1C5UJW6-F1
#
_cell.length_a   1.000
_cell.length_b   1.000
_cell.length_c   1.000
_cell.angle_alpha   90.00
_cell.angle_beta   90.00
_cell.angle_gamma   90.00
#
_symmetry.space_group_name_H-M   'P 1'
#
loop_
_entity.id
_entity.type
_entity.pdbx_description
1 polymer ?
#
loop_
_entity_poly.entity_id
_entity_poly.type
_entity_poly.pdbx_seq_one_letter_code
_entity_poly.pdbx_strand_id
1 'polypeptide(L)'
;MVQISGTTAAAETKGVQTYEDGTKTGVGVTLKHFAFNNQESERFNNNSVMSERAAREIYLKGFQIAVEKAQPDYIMSSYNSINGVQTFLHYGLLTEILRNEWGFRDFVMTDWNPMDNFTGRRGLKYGKMVDTFKKVAEPKGKLDYTDFDVCARAQLMYAGNDSEMPGAANYGVTSPNTELVYKGLNANIVDENGNALMRLGDLQRSAINMLNVILQTRIFQTDFYEKAQADAKDKAAAETKLKALETLKFQSVKVKLKSVKSNAKKTAKVTVRKVDGAEKYQITYSTKSNFKKAKTVTVKKASASVKKFKSKKTYYVKVRALKTIAGKTVKTDYSNVKK
;
A
#
# COMPACT_ATOMS: atom_id res chain seq x y z
N MET A 1 0.00 13.58 -39.05
CA MET A 1 1.22 13.68 -38.20
C MET A 1 0.94 13.42 -36.73
N VAL A 2 0.00 14.14 -36.10
CA VAL A 2 -0.30 14.05 -34.65
C VAL A 2 -0.72 12.65 -34.19
N GLN A 3 -1.52 11.95 -35.00
CA GLN A 3 -1.91 10.58 -34.70
C GLN A 3 -0.71 9.61 -34.73
N ILE A 4 0.24 9.83 -35.63
CA ILE A 4 1.45 9.00 -35.77
C ILE A 4 2.32 9.13 -34.53
N SER A 5 2.64 10.38 -34.11
CA SER A 5 3.47 10.60 -32.93
C SER A 5 2.85 9.99 -31.67
N GLY A 6 1.55 10.17 -31.46
CA GLY A 6 0.84 9.60 -30.33
C GLY A 6 0.79 8.06 -30.33
N THR A 7 0.50 7.43 -31.48
CA THR A 7 0.45 5.96 -31.56
C THR A 7 1.82 5.32 -31.44
N THR A 8 2.86 5.94 -32.02
CA THR A 8 4.24 5.45 -31.89
C THR A 8 4.71 5.54 -30.45
N ALA A 9 4.50 6.70 -29.80
CA ALA A 9 4.84 6.87 -28.39
C ALA A 9 4.10 5.87 -27.49
N ALA A 10 2.82 5.61 -27.76
CA ALA A 10 2.05 4.60 -27.02
C ALA A 10 2.62 3.18 -27.20
N ALA A 11 2.98 2.82 -28.43
CA ALA A 11 3.53 1.49 -28.75
C ALA A 11 4.91 1.28 -28.09
N GLU A 12 5.79 2.28 -28.18
CA GLU A 12 7.11 2.25 -27.53
C GLU A 12 6.98 2.16 -26.01
N THR A 13 6.09 2.97 -25.43
CA THR A 13 5.79 2.92 -23.98
C THR A 13 5.36 1.52 -23.55
N LYS A 14 4.44 0.88 -24.29
CA LYS A 14 4.00 -0.49 -23.98
C LYS A 14 5.13 -1.50 -24.12
N GLY A 15 5.91 -1.42 -25.20
CA GLY A 15 7.00 -2.35 -25.47
C GLY A 15 8.09 -2.30 -24.40
N VAL A 16 8.35 -1.14 -23.80
CA VAL A 16 9.32 -0.98 -22.72
C VAL A 16 8.73 -1.36 -21.37
N GLN A 17 7.51 -0.92 -21.04
CA GLN A 17 6.95 -1.04 -19.70
C GLN A 17 6.21 -2.36 -19.43
N THR A 18 5.80 -3.08 -20.47
CA THR A 18 4.88 -4.23 -20.34
C THR A 18 5.37 -5.42 -21.17
N TYR A 19 5.42 -6.60 -20.55
CA TYR A 19 5.65 -7.87 -21.24
C TYR A 19 4.41 -8.30 -22.02
N GLU A 20 4.56 -9.30 -22.89
CA GLU A 20 3.47 -9.85 -23.69
C GLU A 20 2.31 -10.42 -22.84
N ASP A 21 2.61 -10.93 -21.65
CA ASP A 21 1.62 -11.44 -20.69
C ASP A 21 0.88 -10.35 -19.90
N GLY A 22 1.17 -9.08 -20.17
CA GLY A 22 0.56 -7.92 -19.51
C GLY A 22 1.22 -7.52 -18.18
N THR A 23 2.25 -8.23 -17.72
CA THR A 23 2.98 -7.86 -16.50
C THR A 23 3.99 -6.73 -16.75
N LYS A 24 4.35 -5.97 -15.71
CA LYS A 24 5.28 -4.85 -15.82
C LYS A 24 6.72 -5.33 -15.91
N THR A 25 7.54 -4.66 -16.71
CA THR A 25 8.97 -4.97 -16.85
C THR A 25 9.81 -4.45 -15.68
N GLY A 26 9.27 -3.46 -14.96
CA GLY A 26 9.96 -2.67 -13.95
C GLY A 26 10.86 -1.58 -14.52
N VAL A 27 10.79 -1.32 -15.83
CA VAL A 27 11.46 -0.20 -16.51
C VAL A 27 10.39 0.78 -16.99
N GLY A 28 10.45 2.02 -16.50
CA GLY A 28 9.50 3.07 -16.87
C GLY A 28 9.98 3.93 -18.04
N VAL A 29 9.03 4.45 -18.82
CA VAL A 29 9.26 5.38 -19.92
C VAL A 29 8.90 6.80 -19.49
N THR A 30 9.71 7.76 -19.92
CA THR A 30 9.45 9.19 -19.74
C THR A 30 9.02 9.83 -21.05
N LEU A 31 7.74 10.21 -21.17
CA LEU A 31 7.31 11.05 -22.29
C LEU A 31 7.85 12.47 -22.11
N LYS A 32 8.43 13.03 -23.18
CA LYS A 32 9.03 14.37 -23.14
C LYS A 32 8.97 15.09 -24.50
N HIS A 33 9.06 16.41 -24.54
CA HIS A 33 9.00 17.35 -23.41
C HIS A 33 7.58 17.90 -23.33
N PHE A 34 6.92 17.76 -22.19
CA PHE A 34 5.52 18.13 -21.97
C PHE A 34 5.41 19.61 -21.53
N ALA A 35 5.05 20.55 -22.39
CA ALA A 35 4.66 20.41 -23.79
C ALA A 35 5.19 21.63 -24.58
N PHE A 36 4.96 21.64 -25.89
CA PHE A 36 5.20 22.80 -26.77
C PHE A 36 6.67 23.21 -26.91
N ASN A 37 7.60 22.29 -26.65
CA ASN A 37 9.03 22.49 -26.86
C ASN A 37 9.43 22.12 -28.29
N ASN A 38 9.09 22.97 -29.25
CA ASN A 38 9.27 22.71 -30.68
C ASN A 38 10.44 23.49 -31.32
N GLN A 39 11.19 24.26 -30.52
CA GLN A 39 12.36 25.02 -30.97
C GLN A 39 13.44 25.03 -29.88
N GLU A 40 14.70 24.92 -30.29
CA GLU A 40 15.84 24.99 -29.37
C GLU A 40 16.27 26.44 -29.08
N SER A 41 16.07 27.34 -30.05
CA SER A 41 16.37 28.76 -29.88
C SER A 41 15.58 29.35 -28.73
N GLU A 42 16.30 29.88 -27.74
CA GLU A 42 15.72 30.45 -26.53
C GLU A 42 14.78 29.48 -25.78
N ARG A 43 15.00 28.16 -25.83
CA ARG A 43 14.08 27.17 -25.23
C ARG A 43 13.80 27.35 -23.73
N PHE A 44 14.70 28.05 -23.02
CA PHE A 44 14.52 28.39 -21.61
C PHE A 44 13.60 29.59 -21.39
N ASN A 45 13.42 30.44 -22.41
CA ASN A 45 12.85 31.78 -22.31
C ASN A 45 11.69 32.03 -23.28
N ASN A 46 11.53 31.17 -24.27
CA ASN A 46 10.50 31.33 -25.28
C ASN A 46 9.12 31.12 -24.69
N ASN A 47 8.17 31.85 -25.25
CA ASN A 47 6.76 31.76 -24.91
C ASN A 47 5.98 31.31 -26.13
N SER A 48 5.48 30.08 -26.09
CA SER A 48 4.64 29.51 -27.13
C SER A 48 3.23 30.08 -26.97
N VAL A 49 2.90 31.10 -27.77
CA VAL A 49 1.57 31.77 -27.75
C VAL A 49 0.65 31.07 -28.74
N MET A 50 -0.43 30.48 -28.24
CA MET A 50 -1.38 29.74 -29.08
C MET A 50 -2.77 29.67 -28.48
N SER A 51 -3.76 29.41 -29.34
CA SER A 51 -5.13 29.12 -28.91
C SER A 51 -5.23 27.74 -28.25
N GLU A 52 -6.21 27.58 -27.37
CA GLU A 52 -6.51 26.28 -26.75
C GLU A 52 -6.80 25.20 -27.80
N ARG A 53 -7.49 25.58 -28.90
CA ARG A 53 -7.76 24.67 -30.01
C ARG A 53 -6.47 24.13 -30.63
N ALA A 54 -5.52 25.00 -30.97
CA ALA A 54 -4.24 24.57 -31.52
C ALA A 54 -3.46 23.72 -30.50
N ALA A 55 -3.50 24.11 -29.23
CA ALA A 55 -2.87 23.36 -28.16
C ALA A 55 -3.40 21.92 -28.07
N ARG A 56 -4.72 21.76 -28.01
CA ARG A 56 -5.40 20.47 -27.85
C ARG A 56 -5.34 19.62 -29.11
N GLU A 57 -5.57 20.18 -30.29
CA GLU A 57 -5.67 19.40 -31.54
C GLU A 57 -4.30 19.01 -32.10
N ILE A 58 -3.24 19.78 -31.83
CA ILE A 58 -1.91 19.58 -32.45
C ILE A 58 -0.88 19.10 -31.44
N TYR A 59 -0.55 19.93 -30.46
CA TYR A 59 0.64 19.74 -29.64
C TYR A 59 0.42 18.76 -28.48
N LEU A 60 -0.77 18.79 -27.87
CA LEU A 60 -1.13 17.94 -26.75
C LEU A 60 -1.67 16.59 -27.19
N LYS A 61 -2.26 16.50 -28.39
CA LYS A 61 -2.97 15.29 -28.81
C LYS A 61 -2.06 14.05 -28.91
N GLY A 62 -0.79 14.21 -29.25
CA GLY A 62 0.19 13.12 -29.22
C GLY A 62 0.38 12.56 -27.80
N PHE A 63 0.57 13.46 -26.81
CA PHE A 63 0.67 13.09 -25.40
C PHE A 63 -0.63 12.48 -24.88
N GLN A 64 -1.79 13.05 -25.22
CA GLN A 64 -3.10 12.50 -24.85
C GLN A 64 -3.23 11.05 -25.30
N ILE A 65 -2.96 10.78 -26.58
CA ILE A 65 -3.03 9.42 -27.14
C ILE A 65 -2.07 8.48 -26.40
N ALA A 66 -0.85 8.91 -26.13
CA ALA A 66 0.14 8.08 -25.45
C ALA A 66 -0.25 7.78 -23.99
N VAL A 67 -0.74 8.78 -23.25
CA VAL A 67 -1.23 8.63 -21.89
C VAL A 67 -2.44 7.70 -21.84
N GLU A 68 -3.49 7.99 -22.61
CA GLU A 68 -4.73 7.20 -22.59
C GLU A 68 -4.50 5.75 -23.05
N LYS A 69 -3.59 5.51 -24.00
CA LYS A 69 -3.36 4.17 -24.54
C LYS A 69 -2.35 3.36 -23.75
N ALA A 70 -1.34 3.96 -23.14
CA ALA A 70 -0.18 3.26 -22.62
C ALA A 70 0.18 3.55 -21.16
N GLN A 71 -0.32 4.64 -20.56
CA GLN A 71 0.00 5.06 -19.18
C GLN A 71 1.52 4.99 -18.91
N PRO A 72 2.32 5.91 -19.49
CA PRO A 72 3.74 5.98 -19.20
C PRO A 72 3.95 6.21 -17.70
N ASP A 73 4.98 5.61 -17.13
CA ASP A 73 5.27 5.74 -15.69
C ASP A 73 5.78 7.17 -15.37
N TYR A 74 6.37 7.86 -16.37
CA TYR A 74 6.91 9.21 -16.20
C TYR A 74 6.51 10.18 -17.31
N ILE A 75 6.36 11.45 -16.94
CA ILE A 75 6.28 12.59 -17.88
C ILE A 75 7.30 13.65 -17.46
N MET A 76 8.03 14.19 -18.43
CA MET A 76 8.98 15.28 -18.21
C MET A 76 8.42 16.58 -18.79
N SER A 77 8.22 17.58 -17.94
CA SER A 77 7.79 18.90 -18.39
C SER A 77 8.89 19.62 -19.19
N SER A 78 8.52 20.55 -20.07
CA SER A 78 9.51 21.31 -20.86
C SER A 78 10.09 22.53 -20.13
N TYR A 79 10.98 23.26 -20.80
CA TYR A 79 11.55 24.52 -20.30
C TYR A 79 10.69 25.75 -20.63
N ASN A 80 10.02 25.74 -21.79
CA ASN A 80 9.35 26.90 -22.35
C ASN A 80 8.13 27.34 -21.55
N SER A 81 7.64 28.55 -21.84
CA SER A 81 6.34 29.02 -21.38
C SER A 81 5.25 28.77 -22.42
N ILE A 82 4.00 28.71 -21.97
CA ILE A 82 2.80 28.73 -22.82
C ILE A 82 1.94 29.88 -22.35
N ASN A 83 1.55 30.76 -23.28
CA ASN A 83 0.69 31.91 -22.98
C ASN A 83 1.15 32.69 -21.73
N GLY A 84 2.46 32.75 -21.50
CA GLY A 84 3.09 33.49 -20.40
C GLY A 84 3.47 32.65 -19.17
N VAL A 85 3.08 31.39 -19.04
CA VAL A 85 3.32 30.55 -17.86
C VAL A 85 4.26 29.38 -18.18
N GLN A 86 5.29 29.15 -17.35
CA GLN A 86 6.23 28.04 -17.49
C GLN A 86 5.52 26.69 -17.36
N THR A 87 5.81 25.76 -18.26
CA THR A 87 5.12 24.46 -18.31
C THR A 87 5.29 23.64 -17.03
N PHE A 88 6.45 23.73 -16.38
CA PHE A 88 6.74 23.06 -15.11
C PHE A 88 6.01 23.65 -13.89
N LEU A 89 5.37 24.82 -14.03
CA LEU A 89 4.54 25.49 -13.00
C LEU A 89 3.06 25.59 -13.42
N HIS A 90 2.67 25.00 -14.55
CA HIS A 90 1.38 25.25 -15.17
C HIS A 90 0.29 24.29 -14.68
N TYR A 91 -0.47 24.68 -13.64
CA TYR A 91 -1.55 23.86 -13.06
C TYR A 91 -2.58 23.36 -14.09
N GLY A 92 -3.03 24.23 -14.99
CA GLY A 92 -3.98 23.85 -16.04
C GLY A 92 -3.45 22.77 -17.00
N LEU A 93 -2.13 22.63 -17.13
CA LEU A 93 -1.50 21.67 -18.01
C LEU A 93 -1.22 20.36 -17.27
N LEU A 94 -0.53 20.46 -16.13
CA LEU A 94 -0.01 19.33 -15.37
C LEU A 94 -1.05 18.67 -14.46
N THR A 95 -2.08 19.41 -14.04
CA THR A 95 -3.17 18.87 -13.20
C THR A 95 -4.48 18.78 -13.97
N GLU A 96 -5.02 19.89 -14.48
CA GLU A 96 -6.34 19.86 -15.12
C GLU A 96 -6.33 18.97 -16.37
N ILE A 97 -5.53 19.30 -17.38
CA ILE A 97 -5.48 18.52 -18.62
C ILE A 97 -4.89 17.12 -18.36
N LEU A 98 -3.67 17.05 -17.82
CA LEU A 98 -2.95 15.77 -17.73
C LEU A 98 -3.61 14.77 -16.76
N ARG A 99 -4.01 15.20 -15.56
CA ARG A 99 -4.45 14.30 -14.50
C ARG A 99 -5.98 14.23 -14.37
N ASN A 100 -6.68 15.35 -14.49
CA ASN A 100 -8.13 15.38 -14.33
C ASN A 100 -8.84 14.95 -15.61
N GLU A 101 -8.43 15.46 -16.77
CA GLU A 101 -9.02 15.08 -18.06
C GLU A 101 -8.49 13.74 -18.58
N TRP A 102 -7.16 13.56 -18.66
CA TRP A 102 -6.59 12.34 -19.29
C TRP A 102 -6.31 11.21 -18.30
N GLY A 103 -6.47 11.47 -17.00
CA GLY A 103 -6.37 10.44 -15.97
C GLY A 103 -4.95 9.95 -15.68
N PHE A 104 -3.90 10.71 -15.99
CA PHE A 104 -2.52 10.35 -15.60
C PHE A 104 -2.36 10.32 -14.07
N ARG A 105 -1.81 9.22 -13.54
CA ARG A 105 -1.68 8.98 -12.08
C ARG A 105 -0.25 8.80 -11.58
N ASP A 106 0.70 8.83 -12.48
CA ASP A 106 2.09 8.53 -12.17
C ASP A 106 2.91 9.81 -12.09
N PHE A 107 4.20 9.72 -12.37
CA PHE A 107 5.21 10.68 -11.94
C PHE A 107 5.44 11.77 -12.99
N VAL A 108 5.33 13.04 -12.60
CA VAL A 108 5.81 14.17 -13.40
C VAL A 108 7.12 14.69 -12.84
N MET A 109 8.12 14.91 -13.70
CA MET A 109 9.38 15.57 -13.36
C MET A 109 9.60 16.79 -14.23
N THR A 110 10.45 17.71 -13.78
CA THR A 110 10.99 18.74 -14.66
C THR A 110 12.04 18.18 -15.63
N ASP A 111 12.35 18.92 -16.69
CA ASP A 111 13.63 18.79 -17.40
C ASP A 111 14.80 19.22 -16.50
N TRP A 112 16.02 19.22 -17.01
CA TRP A 112 17.26 19.44 -16.25
C TRP A 112 17.57 20.93 -16.00
N ASN A 113 17.48 21.35 -14.73
CA ASN A 113 17.74 22.71 -14.25
C ASN A 113 16.83 23.85 -14.74
N PRO A 114 15.50 23.63 -14.92
CA PRO A 114 14.60 24.73 -15.27
C PRO A 114 14.55 25.77 -14.15
N MET A 115 14.63 25.34 -12.90
CA MET A 115 14.56 26.22 -11.73
C MET A 115 15.77 27.15 -11.61
N ASP A 116 17.00 26.67 -11.86
CA ASP A 116 18.20 27.52 -11.83
C ASP A 116 18.16 28.62 -12.88
N ASN A 117 17.58 28.32 -14.04
CA ASN A 117 17.33 29.31 -15.07
C ASN A 117 16.22 30.26 -14.61
N PHE A 118 15.10 29.72 -14.12
CA PHE A 118 13.95 30.50 -13.69
C PHE A 118 14.26 31.49 -12.54
N THR A 119 15.08 31.08 -11.57
CA THR A 119 15.44 31.89 -10.40
C THR A 119 16.68 32.75 -10.62
N GLY A 120 17.26 32.73 -11.83
CA GLY A 120 18.39 33.59 -12.21
C GLY A 120 19.75 33.16 -11.65
N ARG A 121 19.86 31.97 -11.05
CA ARG A 121 21.09 31.48 -10.39
C ARG A 121 22.22 31.15 -11.35
N ARG A 122 21.94 30.98 -12.65
CA ARG A 122 22.95 30.81 -13.71
C ARG A 122 23.45 32.11 -14.35
N GLY A 123 23.13 33.28 -13.79
CA GLY A 123 23.63 34.57 -14.30
C GLY A 123 23.04 34.98 -15.65
N LEU A 124 22.00 34.29 -16.12
CA LEU A 124 21.25 34.68 -17.30
C LEU A 124 20.26 35.80 -16.88
N LYS A 125 20.38 36.97 -17.53
CA LYS A 125 19.61 38.19 -17.24
C LYS A 125 18.11 37.97 -17.50
N TYR A 126 17.36 37.53 -16.49
CA TYR A 126 15.95 37.12 -16.64
C TYR A 126 14.92 38.09 -16.05
N GLY A 127 15.12 39.39 -16.27
CA GLY A 127 14.15 40.43 -15.88
C GLY A 127 12.71 40.19 -16.38
N LYS A 128 12.49 39.32 -17.39
CA LYS A 128 11.15 38.97 -17.91
C LYS A 128 10.47 37.77 -17.23
N MET A 129 11.20 36.82 -16.63
CA MET A 129 10.58 35.63 -15.99
C MET A 129 10.10 35.91 -14.56
N VAL A 130 10.80 36.81 -13.86
CA VAL A 130 10.37 37.32 -12.55
C VAL A 130 9.04 38.08 -12.65
N ASP A 131 8.78 38.77 -13.77
CA ASP A 131 7.54 39.51 -13.98
C ASP A 131 6.31 38.61 -14.25
N THR A 132 6.50 37.40 -14.78
CA THR A 132 5.43 36.39 -14.83
C THR A 132 5.08 35.94 -13.42
N PHE A 133 6.07 35.62 -12.59
CA PHE A 133 5.84 35.14 -11.23
C PHE A 133 5.14 36.20 -10.34
N LYS A 134 5.54 37.48 -10.47
CA LYS A 134 4.86 38.61 -9.83
C LYS A 134 3.36 38.72 -10.18
N LYS A 135 2.92 38.20 -11.32
CA LYS A 135 1.51 38.18 -11.72
C LYS A 135 0.72 37.00 -11.16
N VAL A 136 1.36 35.90 -10.75
CA VAL A 136 0.68 34.69 -10.24
C VAL A 136 0.74 34.60 -8.71
N ALA A 137 1.74 35.23 -8.10
CA ALA A 137 1.89 35.33 -6.65
C ALA A 137 2.58 36.66 -6.32
N GLU A 138 1.80 37.70 -6.03
CA GLU A 138 2.29 38.93 -5.41
C GLU A 138 1.90 38.87 -3.91
N PRO A 139 2.76 38.36 -3.02
CA PRO A 139 2.50 38.44 -1.59
C PRO A 139 2.57 39.90 -1.18
N LYS A 140 1.63 40.36 -0.35
CA LYS A 140 1.72 41.67 0.30
C LYS A 140 2.88 41.69 1.30
N GLY A 141 4.10 41.96 0.81
CA GLY A 141 5.32 42.08 1.61
C GLY A 141 6.58 42.08 0.74
N LYS A 142 7.67 42.67 1.24
CA LYS A 142 8.99 42.55 0.60
C LYS A 142 9.40 41.07 0.65
N LEU A 143 9.28 40.36 -0.46
CA LEU A 143 9.91 39.06 -0.65
C LEU A 143 11.43 39.25 -0.63
N ASP A 144 12.12 38.62 0.31
CA ASP A 144 13.56 38.42 0.21
C ASP A 144 13.83 37.34 -0.86
N TYR A 145 14.99 37.33 -1.51
CA TYR A 145 15.30 36.38 -2.60
C TYR A 145 15.21 34.90 -2.17
N THR A 146 15.28 34.63 -0.86
CA THR A 146 15.04 33.31 -0.26
C THR A 146 13.57 32.86 -0.36
N ASP A 147 12.62 33.78 -0.47
CA ASP A 147 11.19 33.47 -0.56
C ASP A 147 10.78 33.09 -1.99
N PHE A 148 11.40 33.66 -3.02
CA PHE A 148 11.06 33.35 -4.42
C PHE A 148 11.32 31.88 -4.77
N ASP A 149 12.47 31.35 -4.35
CA ASP A 149 12.82 29.93 -4.54
C ASP A 149 11.87 28.98 -3.81
N VAL A 150 11.37 29.40 -2.64
CA VAL A 150 10.37 28.66 -1.86
C VAL A 150 9.02 28.69 -2.57
N CYS A 151 8.55 29.87 -2.98
CA CYS A 151 7.28 30.02 -3.71
C CYS A 151 7.29 29.24 -5.02
N ALA A 152 8.37 29.28 -5.79
CA ALA A 152 8.46 28.59 -7.07
C ALA A 152 8.44 27.06 -6.92
N ARG A 153 9.07 26.51 -5.88
CA ARG A 153 9.01 25.07 -5.57
C ARG A 153 7.68 24.63 -4.98
N ALA A 154 7.04 25.47 -4.18
CA ALA A 154 5.67 25.24 -3.72
C ALA A 154 4.69 25.18 -4.91
N GLN A 155 4.84 26.12 -5.86
CA GLN A 155 4.01 26.17 -7.06
C GLN A 155 4.29 25.00 -8.02
N LEU A 156 5.53 24.54 -8.13
CA LEU A 156 5.89 23.33 -8.89
C LEU A 156 5.09 22.12 -8.37
N MET A 157 5.08 21.92 -7.05
CA MET A 157 4.34 20.84 -6.41
C MET A 157 2.82 21.00 -6.59
N TYR A 158 2.30 22.22 -6.38
CA TYR A 158 0.89 22.53 -6.57
C TYR A 158 0.43 22.29 -8.01
N ALA A 159 1.25 22.67 -9.01
CA ALA A 159 0.96 22.44 -10.42
C ALA A 159 0.80 20.94 -10.74
N GLY A 160 1.38 20.06 -9.92
CA GLY A 160 1.36 18.61 -10.12
C GLY A 160 2.66 18.07 -10.68
N ASN A 161 3.76 18.83 -10.55
CA ASN A 161 5.10 18.35 -10.84
C ASN A 161 5.69 17.73 -9.57
N ASP A 162 6.03 16.45 -9.61
CA ASP A 162 6.36 15.67 -8.42
C ASP A 162 7.86 15.80 -8.06
N SER A 163 8.72 16.22 -9.00
CA SER A 163 10.17 16.37 -8.75
C SER A 163 10.89 17.35 -9.69
N GLU A 164 11.85 18.07 -9.11
CA GLU A 164 12.80 18.93 -9.82
C GLU A 164 14.06 18.15 -10.22
N MET A 165 14.42 18.15 -11.50
CA MET A 165 15.63 17.52 -12.02
C MET A 165 16.78 18.51 -12.19
N PRO A 166 18.01 18.17 -11.77
CA PRO A 166 18.42 16.98 -11.00
C PRO A 166 18.43 17.19 -9.48
N GLY A 167 17.54 18.04 -8.98
CA GLY A 167 17.44 18.38 -7.58
C GLY A 167 18.50 19.37 -7.09
N ALA A 168 18.29 19.91 -5.89
CA ALA A 168 19.10 20.97 -5.29
C ALA A 168 20.60 20.65 -5.07
N ALA A 169 20.97 19.37 -4.93
CA ALA A 169 22.29 18.98 -4.42
C ALA A 169 23.47 19.35 -5.34
N ASN A 170 23.23 19.62 -6.62
CA ASN A 170 24.28 19.81 -7.61
C ASN A 170 24.61 21.27 -7.95
N TYR A 171 23.92 22.27 -7.41
CA TYR A 171 23.98 23.65 -7.96
C TYR A 171 24.02 24.80 -6.95
N GLY A 172 24.69 24.61 -5.80
CA GLY A 172 24.94 25.71 -4.87
C GLY A 172 23.68 26.23 -4.16
N VAL A 173 22.60 25.44 -4.16
CA VAL A 173 21.46 25.67 -3.27
C VAL A 173 21.92 25.38 -1.84
N THR A 174 22.01 26.43 -1.01
CA THR A 174 22.47 26.31 0.39
C THR A 174 21.50 25.52 1.27
N SER A 175 20.26 25.34 0.81
CA SER A 175 19.16 24.69 1.52
C SER A 175 18.65 23.49 0.71
N PRO A 176 18.57 22.27 1.27
CA PRO A 176 18.02 21.12 0.58
C PRO A 176 16.60 21.36 0.07
N ASN A 177 16.20 20.75 -1.05
CA ASN A 177 14.84 20.86 -1.58
C ASN A 177 13.76 20.52 -0.54
N THR A 178 14.05 19.60 0.37
CA THR A 178 13.15 19.24 1.48
C THR A 178 12.86 20.41 2.41
N GLU A 179 13.86 21.24 2.71
CA GLU A 179 13.69 22.43 3.55
C GLU A 179 12.90 23.52 2.81
N LEU A 180 13.14 23.72 1.52
CA LEU A 180 12.40 24.68 0.70
C LEU A 180 10.92 24.30 0.55
N VAL A 181 10.62 23.01 0.30
CA VAL A 181 9.24 22.50 0.26
C VAL A 181 8.57 22.62 1.63
N TYR A 182 9.28 22.28 2.71
CA TYR A 182 8.76 22.42 4.07
C TYR A 182 8.48 23.88 4.44
N LYS A 183 9.36 24.80 4.04
CA LYS A 183 9.12 26.24 4.16
C LYS A 183 7.89 26.66 3.38
N GLY A 184 7.73 26.22 2.13
CA GLY A 184 6.56 26.53 1.31
C GLY A 184 5.24 26.05 1.93
N LEU A 185 5.24 24.88 2.58
CA LEU A 185 4.09 24.35 3.31
C LEU A 185 3.73 25.17 4.55
N ASN A 186 4.74 25.70 5.26
CA ASN A 186 4.57 26.33 6.57
C ASN A 186 4.60 27.85 6.58
N ALA A 187 5.07 28.49 5.51
CA ALA A 187 5.34 29.93 5.49
C ALA A 187 4.09 30.81 5.27
N ASN A 188 2.86 30.27 5.42
CA ASN A 188 1.61 30.99 5.12
C ASN A 188 1.63 31.71 3.76
N ILE A 189 2.34 31.13 2.77
CA ILE A 189 2.45 31.74 1.46
C ILE A 189 1.14 31.50 0.72
N VAL A 190 0.49 32.59 0.35
CA VAL A 190 -0.83 32.58 -0.25
C VAL A 190 -0.82 33.26 -1.62
N ASP A 191 -1.75 32.86 -2.50
CA ASP A 191 -2.04 33.54 -3.76
C ASP A 191 -2.71 34.91 -3.52
N GLU A 192 -3.04 35.62 -4.60
CA GLU A 192 -3.73 36.91 -4.58
C GLU A 192 -5.09 36.88 -3.84
N ASN A 193 -5.67 35.69 -3.69
CA ASN A 193 -6.97 35.45 -3.04
C ASN A 193 -6.83 34.95 -1.61
N GLY A 194 -5.61 34.88 -1.06
CA GLY A 194 -5.36 34.38 0.29
C GLY A 194 -5.38 32.85 0.41
N ASN A 195 -5.38 32.11 -0.69
CA ASN A 195 -5.30 30.64 -0.66
C ASN A 195 -3.85 30.18 -0.54
N ALA A 196 -3.58 29.19 0.30
CA ALA A 196 -2.25 28.58 0.38
C ALA A 196 -1.76 28.12 -1.00
N LEU A 197 -0.54 28.53 -1.38
CA LEU A 197 0.09 28.14 -2.66
C LEU A 197 0.36 26.64 -2.75
N MET A 198 0.57 25.96 -1.62
CA MET A 198 0.71 24.51 -1.54
C MET A 198 0.02 24.00 -0.28
N ARG A 199 -0.74 22.92 -0.41
CA ARG A 199 -1.50 22.30 0.68
C ARG A 199 -0.87 20.96 1.03
N LEU A 200 -1.13 20.47 2.25
CA LEU A 200 -0.70 19.13 2.67
C LEU A 200 -1.21 18.04 1.70
N GLY A 201 -2.42 18.21 1.16
CA GLY A 201 -3.00 17.30 0.19
C GLY A 201 -2.23 17.24 -1.14
N ASP A 202 -1.56 18.32 -1.55
CA ASP A 202 -0.76 18.35 -2.77
C ASP A 202 0.53 17.55 -2.57
N LEU A 203 1.16 17.70 -1.41
CA LEU A 203 2.33 16.90 -1.02
C LEU A 203 1.99 15.41 -0.90
N GLN A 204 0.84 15.09 -0.29
CA GLN A 204 0.35 13.71 -0.21
C GLN A 204 0.09 13.12 -1.60
N ARG A 205 -0.49 13.91 -2.51
CA ARG A 205 -0.74 13.48 -3.89
C ARG A 205 0.56 13.18 -4.62
N SER A 206 1.54 14.06 -4.53
CA SER A 206 2.87 13.84 -5.12
C SER A 206 3.54 12.58 -4.56
N ALA A 207 3.49 12.39 -3.23
CA ALA A 207 3.99 11.16 -2.62
C ALA A 207 3.31 9.91 -3.17
N ILE A 208 1.99 9.94 -3.36
CA ILE A 208 1.22 8.83 -3.96
C ILE A 208 1.66 8.58 -5.40
N ASN A 209 1.80 9.63 -6.22
CA ASN A 209 2.25 9.51 -7.61
C ASN A 209 3.64 8.86 -7.70
N MET A 210 4.57 9.25 -6.82
CA MET A 210 5.89 8.65 -6.74
C MET A 210 5.84 7.18 -6.33
N LEU A 211 5.01 6.86 -5.33
CA LEU A 211 4.82 5.48 -4.87
C LEU A 211 4.19 4.60 -5.96
N ASN A 212 3.25 5.10 -6.76
CA ASN A 212 2.64 4.34 -7.84
C ASN A 212 3.69 3.75 -8.79
N VAL A 213 4.73 4.53 -9.12
CA VAL A 213 5.83 4.07 -9.98
C VAL A 213 6.82 3.18 -9.24
N ILE A 214 7.22 3.55 -8.01
CA ILE A 214 8.15 2.75 -7.20
C ILE A 214 7.61 1.33 -7.01
N LEU A 215 6.30 1.17 -6.80
CA LEU A 215 5.66 -0.13 -6.65
C LEU A 215 5.68 -0.98 -7.93
N GLN A 216 5.88 -0.38 -9.12
CA GLN A 216 6.05 -1.13 -10.37
C GLN A 216 7.49 -1.62 -10.59
N THR A 217 8.45 -1.16 -9.80
CA THR A 217 9.85 -1.57 -9.97
C THR A 217 10.05 -3.03 -9.57
N ARG A 218 11.00 -3.71 -10.22
CA ARG A 218 11.28 -5.14 -9.97
C ARG A 218 11.54 -5.44 -8.50
N ILE A 219 12.27 -4.58 -7.80
CA ILE A 219 12.62 -4.80 -6.39
C ILE A 219 11.38 -4.94 -5.50
N PHE A 220 10.33 -4.15 -5.75
CA PHE A 220 9.09 -4.26 -4.99
C PHE A 220 8.27 -5.47 -5.44
N GLN A 221 8.21 -5.74 -6.75
CA GLN A 221 7.44 -6.86 -7.27
C GLN A 221 8.00 -8.23 -6.81
N THR A 222 9.31 -8.45 -6.90
CA THR A 222 9.92 -9.76 -6.61
C THR A 222 10.38 -9.91 -5.15
N ASP A 223 11.06 -8.90 -4.58
CA ASP A 223 11.69 -9.06 -3.27
C ASP A 223 10.74 -8.78 -2.11
N PHE A 224 9.73 -7.92 -2.32
CA PHE A 224 8.79 -7.59 -1.26
C PHE A 224 7.51 -8.42 -1.35
N TYR A 225 6.81 -8.38 -2.49
CA TYR A 225 5.50 -9.02 -2.59
C TYR A 225 5.54 -10.54 -2.75
N GLU A 226 6.35 -11.08 -3.67
CA GLU A 226 6.42 -12.53 -3.88
C GLU A 226 6.97 -13.27 -2.65
N LYS A 227 8.06 -12.75 -2.05
CA LYS A 227 8.63 -13.32 -0.82
C LYS A 227 7.66 -13.25 0.36
N ALA A 228 6.99 -12.11 0.57
CA ALA A 228 6.02 -11.98 1.66
C ALA A 228 4.83 -12.95 1.51
N GLN A 229 4.36 -13.18 0.28
CA GLN A 229 3.30 -14.16 0.01
C GLN A 229 3.77 -15.59 0.22
N ALA A 230 4.99 -15.93 -0.20
CA ALA A 230 5.61 -17.24 0.07
C ALA A 230 5.73 -17.51 1.57
N ASP A 231 6.24 -16.54 2.34
CA ASP A 231 6.39 -16.65 3.80
C ASP A 231 5.03 -16.84 4.50
N ALA A 232 3.99 -16.12 4.05
CA ALA A 232 2.64 -16.27 4.59
C ALA A 232 2.07 -17.67 4.33
N LYS A 233 2.30 -18.23 3.14
CA LYS A 233 1.87 -19.58 2.76
C LYS A 233 2.60 -20.64 3.58
N ASP A 234 3.90 -20.50 3.76
CA ASP A 234 4.72 -21.43 4.54
C ASP A 234 4.33 -21.42 6.01
N LYS A 235 4.05 -20.24 6.59
CA LYS A 235 3.49 -20.12 7.93
C LYS A 235 2.16 -20.85 8.07
N ALA A 236 1.23 -20.64 7.14
CA ALA A 236 -0.07 -21.31 7.16
C ALA A 236 0.04 -22.85 7.06
N ALA A 237 0.97 -23.35 6.24
CA ALA A 237 1.28 -24.77 6.13
C ALA A 237 1.88 -25.33 7.43
N ALA A 238 2.82 -24.62 8.06
CA ALA A 238 3.44 -25.01 9.32
C ALA A 238 2.42 -25.05 10.47
N GLU A 239 1.55 -24.05 10.59
CA GLU A 239 0.48 -24.03 11.59
C GLU A 239 -0.48 -25.23 11.44
N THR A 240 -0.78 -25.62 10.21
CA THR A 240 -1.64 -26.78 9.93
C THR A 240 -0.97 -28.08 10.39
N LYS A 241 0.33 -28.26 10.08
CA LYS A 241 1.12 -29.41 10.55
C LYS A 241 1.20 -29.45 12.07
N LEU A 242 1.39 -28.31 12.73
CA LEU A 242 1.43 -28.20 14.19
C LEU A 242 0.10 -28.64 14.82
N LYS A 243 -1.04 -28.14 14.33
CA LYS A 243 -2.39 -28.52 14.80
C LYS A 243 -2.67 -30.02 14.62
N ALA A 244 -2.20 -30.62 13.52
CA ALA A 244 -2.31 -32.06 13.29
C ALA A 244 -1.45 -32.86 14.30
N LEU A 245 -0.22 -32.41 14.54
CA LEU A 245 0.70 -33.05 15.49
C LEU A 245 0.16 -32.96 16.93
N GLU A 246 -0.41 -31.82 17.34
CA GLU A 246 -1.09 -31.66 18.63
C GLU A 246 -2.28 -32.61 18.77
N THR A 247 -3.05 -32.79 17.70
CA THR A 247 -4.18 -33.72 17.66
C THR A 247 -3.71 -35.16 17.93
N LEU A 248 -2.69 -35.62 17.21
CA LEU A 248 -2.12 -36.96 17.38
C LEU A 248 -1.49 -37.16 18.77
N LYS A 249 -0.75 -36.15 19.26
CA LYS A 249 -0.19 -36.15 20.61
C LYS A 249 -1.27 -36.28 21.67
N PHE A 250 -2.38 -35.55 21.55
CA PHE A 250 -3.47 -35.63 22.52
C PHE A 250 -4.22 -36.97 22.42
N GLN A 251 -4.52 -37.47 21.22
CA GLN A 251 -5.21 -38.75 21.02
C GLN A 251 -4.47 -39.94 21.63
N SER A 252 -3.13 -39.94 21.56
CA SER A 252 -2.29 -41.01 22.10
C SER A 252 -2.17 -40.99 23.64
N VAL A 253 -2.70 -39.97 24.33
CA VAL A 253 -2.62 -39.91 25.80
C VAL A 253 -3.49 -40.98 26.45
N LYS A 254 -2.86 -41.88 27.20
CA LYS A 254 -3.53 -42.95 27.94
C LYS A 254 -4.22 -42.44 29.21
N VAL A 255 -5.55 -42.42 29.20
CA VAL A 255 -6.37 -42.01 30.35
C VAL A 255 -6.42 -43.10 31.42
N LYS A 256 -6.09 -42.75 32.67
CA LYS A 256 -6.12 -43.68 33.81
C LYS A 256 -7.23 -43.34 34.81
N LEU A 257 -8.16 -44.27 35.00
CA LEU A 257 -9.23 -44.16 36.00
C LEU A 257 -8.68 -44.44 37.41
N LYS A 258 -8.67 -43.45 38.31
CA LYS A 258 -8.15 -43.60 39.68
C LYS A 258 -9.12 -44.39 40.55
N SER A 259 -10.37 -43.94 40.66
CA SER A 259 -11.37 -44.61 41.49
C SER A 259 -12.80 -44.30 41.04
N VAL A 260 -13.71 -45.22 41.37
CA VAL A 260 -15.16 -45.04 41.31
C VAL A 260 -15.69 -45.44 42.68
N LYS A 261 -16.27 -44.49 43.42
CA LYS A 261 -16.78 -44.73 44.78
C LYS A 261 -18.22 -44.25 44.90
N SER A 262 -19.09 -45.04 45.53
CA SER A 262 -20.41 -44.57 45.95
C SER A 262 -20.24 -43.42 46.95
N ASN A 263 -20.95 -42.31 46.76
CA ASN A 263 -20.85 -41.13 47.63
C ASN A 263 -22.18 -40.77 48.31
N ALA A 264 -23.32 -41.11 47.69
CA ALA A 264 -24.65 -40.98 48.28
C ALA A 264 -25.66 -41.90 47.57
N LYS A 265 -26.92 -41.94 48.04
CA LYS A 265 -28.00 -42.74 47.43
C LYS A 265 -28.13 -42.36 45.93
N LYS A 266 -27.91 -43.35 45.04
CA LYS A 266 -27.97 -43.22 43.57
C LYS A 266 -26.88 -42.32 42.93
N THR A 267 -25.75 -42.08 43.60
CA THR A 267 -24.63 -41.27 43.07
C THR A 267 -23.27 -41.96 43.25
N ALA A 268 -22.38 -41.79 42.28
CA ALA A 268 -20.99 -42.27 42.36
C ALA A 268 -20.01 -41.16 41.98
N LYS A 269 -18.95 -41.00 42.78
CA LYS A 269 -17.82 -40.11 42.51
C LYS A 269 -16.80 -40.85 41.65
N VAL A 270 -16.60 -40.37 40.43
CA VAL A 270 -15.61 -40.88 39.48
C VAL A 270 -14.40 -39.94 39.53
N THR A 271 -13.22 -40.50 39.77
CA THR A 271 -11.96 -39.75 39.82
C THR A 271 -10.99 -40.31 38.78
N VAL A 272 -10.51 -39.43 37.92
CA VAL A 272 -9.55 -39.72 36.84
C VAL A 272 -8.21 -39.10 37.24
N ARG A 273 -7.08 -39.72 36.87
CA ARG A 273 -5.79 -39.01 36.93
C ARG A 273 -5.86 -37.83 35.94
N LYS A 274 -5.43 -36.65 36.39
CA LYS A 274 -5.45 -35.43 35.56
C LYS A 274 -4.66 -35.70 34.27
N VAL A 275 -5.30 -35.50 33.14
CA VAL A 275 -4.70 -35.56 31.81
C VAL A 275 -4.30 -34.13 31.45
N ASP A 276 -3.04 -33.94 31.09
CA ASP A 276 -2.53 -32.63 30.73
C ASP A 276 -3.16 -32.13 29.43
N GLY A 277 -3.50 -30.85 29.37
CA GLY A 277 -4.21 -30.25 28.24
C GLY A 277 -5.67 -30.68 28.05
N ALA A 278 -6.26 -31.53 28.91
CA ALA A 278 -7.66 -31.91 28.80
C ALA A 278 -8.62 -30.83 29.32
N GLU A 279 -9.56 -30.39 28.50
CA GLU A 279 -10.59 -29.41 28.85
C GLU A 279 -11.79 -30.06 29.54
N LYS A 280 -12.14 -31.27 29.11
CA LYS A 280 -13.32 -32.01 29.58
C LYS A 280 -13.01 -33.50 29.65
N TYR A 281 -13.79 -34.21 30.46
CA TYR A 281 -13.75 -35.66 30.58
C TYR A 281 -15.13 -36.22 30.26
N GLN A 282 -15.17 -37.26 29.45
CA GLN A 282 -16.40 -37.95 29.09
C GLN A 282 -16.46 -39.29 29.83
N ILE A 283 -17.37 -39.36 30.79
CA ILE A 283 -17.61 -40.54 31.61
C ILE A 283 -18.73 -41.35 30.99
N THR A 284 -18.46 -42.61 30.65
CA THR A 284 -19.46 -43.53 30.09
C THR A 284 -19.66 -44.69 31.05
N TYR A 285 -20.92 -45.02 31.36
CA TYR A 285 -21.27 -46.07 32.30
C TYR A 285 -22.45 -46.93 31.83
N SER A 286 -22.43 -48.23 32.14
CA SER A 286 -23.48 -49.19 31.80
C SER A 286 -23.60 -50.28 32.85
N THR A 287 -24.76 -50.94 32.95
CA THR A 287 -24.91 -52.18 33.74
C THR A 287 -24.35 -53.41 33.04
N LYS A 288 -23.95 -53.29 31.76
CA LYS A 288 -23.35 -54.35 30.96
C LYS A 288 -21.87 -54.06 30.72
N SER A 289 -21.02 -55.06 30.86
CA SER A 289 -19.56 -54.96 30.64
C SER A 289 -19.20 -54.56 29.21
N ASN A 290 -20.04 -54.92 28.23
CA ASN A 290 -19.89 -54.54 26.82
C ASN A 290 -20.43 -53.13 26.49
N PHE A 291 -20.86 -52.36 27.50
CA PHE A 291 -21.40 -51.00 27.33
C PHE A 291 -22.59 -50.87 26.38
N LYS A 292 -23.32 -51.96 26.07
CA LYS A 292 -24.61 -51.85 25.38
C LYS A 292 -25.57 -50.99 26.22
N LYS A 293 -26.26 -50.03 25.57
CA LYS A 293 -27.15 -49.03 26.21
C LYS A 293 -26.46 -48.20 27.30
N ALA A 294 -25.18 -47.87 27.10
CA ALA A 294 -24.45 -47.01 28.03
C ALA A 294 -25.00 -45.58 28.08
N LYS A 295 -24.81 -44.94 29.22
CA LYS A 295 -25.07 -43.51 29.42
C LYS A 295 -23.75 -42.76 29.51
N THR A 296 -23.75 -41.54 29.00
CA THR A 296 -22.55 -40.71 28.94
C THR A 296 -22.81 -39.35 29.58
N VAL A 297 -21.85 -38.87 30.37
CA VAL A 297 -21.88 -37.56 31.02
C VAL A 297 -20.52 -36.89 30.79
N THR A 298 -20.55 -35.63 30.37
CA THR A 298 -19.35 -34.82 30.18
C THR A 298 -19.16 -33.90 31.37
N VAL A 299 -17.95 -33.87 31.93
CA VAL A 299 -17.59 -33.08 33.12
C VAL A 299 -16.32 -32.28 32.85
N LYS A 300 -16.21 -31.08 33.42
CA LYS A 300 -15.00 -30.24 33.28
C LYS A 300 -13.88 -30.65 34.25
N LYS A 301 -14.22 -31.20 35.41
CA LYS A 301 -13.27 -31.56 36.47
C LYS A 301 -12.87 -33.03 36.38
N ALA A 302 -11.60 -33.34 36.67
CA ALA A 302 -11.07 -34.71 36.71
C ALA A 302 -11.70 -35.58 37.83
N SER A 303 -12.37 -34.96 38.81
CA SER A 303 -13.21 -35.65 39.79
C SER A 303 -14.61 -35.06 39.76
N ALA A 304 -15.62 -35.92 39.55
CA ALA A 304 -17.01 -35.48 39.46
C ALA A 304 -17.99 -36.55 39.99
N SER A 305 -19.10 -36.08 40.56
CA SER A 305 -20.20 -36.92 41.03
C SER A 305 -21.22 -37.13 39.91
N VAL A 306 -21.42 -38.38 39.50
CA VAL A 306 -22.44 -38.77 38.52
C VAL A 306 -23.70 -39.24 39.26
N LYS A 307 -24.86 -38.72 38.87
CA LYS A 307 -26.19 -39.03 39.45
C LYS A 307 -26.94 -40.08 38.60
N LYS A 308 -28.05 -40.62 39.12
CA LYS A 308 -28.98 -41.56 38.43
C LYS A 308 -28.53 -43.03 38.35
N PHE A 309 -27.70 -43.50 39.27
CA PHE A 309 -27.46 -44.93 39.45
C PHE A 309 -28.67 -45.62 40.11
N LYS A 310 -29.02 -46.84 39.71
CA LYS A 310 -30.08 -47.63 40.37
C LYS A 310 -29.48 -48.40 41.55
N SER A 311 -30.20 -48.46 42.67
CA SER A 311 -29.78 -49.22 43.86
C SER A 311 -29.65 -50.71 43.53
N LYS A 312 -28.70 -51.38 44.21
CA LYS A 312 -28.43 -52.83 44.08
C LYS A 312 -28.09 -53.30 42.64
N LYS A 313 -27.50 -52.43 41.81
CA LYS A 313 -27.00 -52.80 40.48
C LYS A 313 -25.50 -52.51 40.34
N THR A 314 -24.80 -53.44 39.68
CA THR A 314 -23.41 -53.27 39.26
C THR A 314 -23.32 -52.41 38.02
N TYR A 315 -22.36 -51.47 37.98
CA TYR A 315 -22.09 -50.62 36.84
C TYR A 315 -20.62 -50.71 36.42
N TYR A 316 -20.38 -50.72 35.12
CA TYR A 316 -19.06 -50.64 34.51
C TYR A 316 -18.85 -49.21 34.01
N VAL A 317 -17.70 -48.62 34.32
CA VAL A 317 -17.38 -47.23 34.03
C VAL A 317 -16.06 -47.14 33.26
N LYS A 318 -16.05 -46.35 32.18
CA LYS A 318 -14.85 -45.98 31.42
C LYS A 318 -14.85 -44.48 31.13
N VAL A 319 -13.68 -43.88 31.01
CA VAL A 319 -13.54 -42.43 30.83
C VAL A 319 -12.54 -42.10 29.73
N ARG A 320 -12.79 -41.06 28.95
CA ARG A 320 -11.83 -40.45 28.03
C ARG A 320 -11.72 -38.95 28.24
N ALA A 321 -10.61 -38.37 27.82
CA ALA A 321 -10.38 -36.93 27.86
C ALA A 321 -10.75 -36.28 26.51
N LEU A 322 -11.10 -35.00 26.57
CA LEU A 322 -11.51 -34.17 25.44
C LEU A 322 -10.73 -32.86 25.48
N LYS A 323 -10.27 -32.40 24.30
CA LYS A 323 -9.64 -31.09 24.09
C LYS A 323 -10.14 -30.51 22.78
N THR A 324 -10.22 -29.18 22.66
CA THR A 324 -10.54 -28.52 21.41
C THR A 324 -9.25 -28.14 20.70
N ILE A 325 -9.04 -28.64 19.49
CA ILE A 325 -7.88 -28.30 18.65
C ILE A 325 -8.41 -27.92 17.27
N ALA A 326 -8.01 -26.76 16.75
CA ALA A 326 -8.48 -26.21 15.48
C ALA A 326 -10.03 -26.19 15.37
N GLY A 327 -10.72 -25.81 16.45
CA GLY A 327 -12.19 -25.75 16.50
C GLY A 327 -12.89 -27.12 16.54
N LYS A 328 -12.16 -28.24 16.50
CA LYS A 328 -12.72 -29.61 16.56
C LYS A 328 -12.46 -30.23 17.92
N THR A 329 -13.44 -30.98 18.42
CA THR A 329 -13.29 -31.76 19.67
C THR A 329 -12.48 -33.03 19.40
N VAL A 330 -11.24 -33.05 19.86
CA VAL A 330 -10.35 -34.21 19.84
C VAL A 330 -10.56 -35.03 21.11
N LYS A 331 -10.58 -36.36 20.95
CA LYS A 331 -10.90 -37.31 22.02
C LYS A 331 -9.77 -38.33 22.14
N THR A 332 -9.39 -38.65 23.37
CA THR A 332 -8.49 -39.79 23.62
C THR A 332 -9.24 -41.11 23.51
N ASP A 333 -8.48 -42.20 23.51
CA ASP A 333 -9.04 -43.53 23.79
C ASP A 333 -9.65 -43.59 25.20
N TYR A 334 -10.55 -44.57 25.39
CA TYR A 334 -11.14 -44.84 26.68
C TYR A 334 -10.14 -45.50 27.64
N SER A 335 -10.23 -45.13 28.91
CA SER A 335 -9.54 -45.81 30.00
C SER A 335 -10.00 -47.26 30.12
N ASN A 336 -9.18 -48.06 30.80
CA ASN A 336 -9.62 -49.36 31.31
C ASN A 336 -10.91 -49.23 32.13
N VAL A 337 -11.73 -50.27 32.05
CA VAL A 337 -13.04 -50.33 32.71
C VAL A 337 -12.86 -50.60 34.20
N LYS A 338 -13.58 -49.86 35.05
CA LYS A 338 -13.75 -50.21 36.47
C LYS A 338 -15.20 -50.58 36.77
N LYS A 339 -15.36 -51.53 37.69
CA LYS A 339 -16.63 -51.98 38.26
C LYS A 339 -16.93 -51.20 39.54
#